data_AF-A0A5C7LLY6-F1
#
_entry.id   AF-A0A5C7LLY6-F1
#
_cell.length_a   1.000
_cell.length_b   1.000
_cell.length_c   1.000
_cell.angle_alpha   90.00
_cell.angle_beta   90.00
_cell.angle_gamma   90.00
#
_symmetry.space_group_name_H-M   'P 1'
#
loop_
_entity.id
_entity.type
_entity.pdbx_description
1 polymer ?
#
loop_
_entity_poly.entity_id
_entity_poly.type
_entity_poly.pdbx_seq_one_letter_code
_entity_poly.pdbx_strand_id
1 'polypeptide(L)'
;MPLSQNDDSIAIVDLNNPTQQIAFASGSATSTGSLGFIALGVTPAGTSSFLQLDSAGALRITGSLTVPNTVSTFASFEGVTGSAPPSRFAFVGGFDSSAGFGRAFSVDSLGRLNVNATAAGSPNVGGTGSLAPTSASLEGGVDGTGIFRPFLVDPNGRLLVQLFNTGSITGSVGITGIPTITGSVTVPNTVTVTGSVALSQIATVTGSFTIGSPLVSSINAVRVSDPHPDATSTAALGALNAAVTIDMSGSVGCGFQLATGTLVGTLTPEMSFDGGTTWVAAGFYDVDTKGIAETITVSSNAQTKSILLPAGAGLARVRVSAFTSGTSTGTLRGSQTIPQVIYNSPIDGRRATYSAATLAFASAATATDIFIVQGSATKTIRIIAVKVFATRSTAGAGDIFLLKRSTANTGGTPVATNRVPLDSQYPAATATIQHYTANPTVGTLVGRIDAYRGIIPASATLINNPIINRTYGDRPGSAIVLRGTTELFAVNLNSVTVTGGSFIVQVEWTEE
;
A
#
# COMPACT_ATOMS: atom_id res chain seq x y z
N MET A 1 40.69 -36.31 -129.02
CA MET A 1 42.13 -36.46 -129.29
C MET A 1 42.56 -37.79 -128.68
N PRO A 2 42.69 -38.87 -129.46
CA PRO A 2 42.96 -40.19 -128.89
C PRO A 2 44.46 -40.45 -128.85
N LEU A 3 45.02 -40.62 -127.67
CA LEU A 3 46.11 -41.57 -127.47
C LEU A 3 45.49 -42.82 -126.85
N SER A 4 45.80 -43.94 -127.48
CA SER A 4 45.20 -45.25 -127.25
C SER A 4 45.45 -45.76 -125.84
N GLN A 5 44.38 -46.30 -125.23
CA GLN A 5 44.45 -47.32 -124.18
C GLN A 5 45.38 -48.46 -124.62
N ASN A 6 46.36 -48.78 -123.78
CA ASN A 6 46.89 -50.12 -123.47
C ASN A 6 48.39 -50.09 -123.15
N ASP A 7 48.82 -49.39 -122.11
CA ASP A 7 50.05 -49.74 -121.37
C ASP A 7 50.02 -49.08 -119.97
N ASP A 8 49.41 -49.77 -119.00
CA ASP A 8 49.36 -49.42 -117.58
C ASP A 8 50.70 -49.73 -116.89
N SER A 9 51.73 -48.94 -117.17
CA SER A 9 52.93 -48.89 -116.34
C SER A 9 53.08 -47.51 -115.72
N ILE A 10 52.81 -47.44 -114.41
CA ILE A 10 53.10 -46.24 -113.60
C ILE A 10 54.62 -46.19 -113.42
N ALA A 11 55.27 -45.39 -114.27
CA ALA A 11 56.66 -45.00 -114.08
C ALA A 11 56.69 -43.69 -113.27
N ILE A 12 57.27 -43.75 -112.06
CA ILE A 12 57.66 -42.53 -111.35
C ILE A 12 58.97 -42.07 -111.99
N VAL A 13 58.91 -40.96 -112.72
CA VAL A 13 60.10 -40.33 -113.29
C VAL A 13 60.71 -39.43 -112.23
N ASP A 14 61.95 -39.72 -111.83
CA ASP A 14 62.76 -38.78 -111.05
C ASP A 14 63.05 -37.56 -111.93
N LEU A 15 62.47 -36.43 -111.56
CA LEU A 15 62.57 -35.17 -112.30
C LEU A 15 64.01 -34.62 -112.35
N ASN A 16 64.91 -35.10 -111.50
CA ASN A 16 66.30 -34.64 -111.44
C ASN A 16 67.27 -35.50 -112.28
N ASN A 17 66.85 -36.68 -112.75
CA ASN A 17 67.66 -37.53 -113.62
C ASN A 17 66.77 -38.36 -114.58
N PRO A 18 66.26 -37.76 -115.67
CA PRO A 18 65.28 -38.39 -116.55
C PRO A 18 65.82 -39.60 -117.33
N THR A 19 67.11 -39.91 -117.23
CA THR A 19 67.70 -41.13 -117.83
C THR A 19 67.63 -42.37 -116.92
N GLN A 20 67.18 -42.22 -115.67
CA GLN A 20 67.11 -43.32 -114.69
C GLN A 20 65.66 -43.76 -114.43
N GLN A 21 65.03 -44.39 -115.43
CA GLN A 21 63.80 -45.14 -115.17
C GLN A 21 64.14 -46.45 -114.45
N ILE A 22 63.90 -46.49 -113.13
CA ILE A 22 63.93 -47.73 -112.35
C ILE A 22 62.65 -48.49 -112.67
N ALA A 23 62.72 -49.39 -113.63
CA ALA A 23 61.62 -50.30 -113.91
C ALA A 23 61.36 -51.16 -112.68
N PHE A 24 60.14 -51.11 -112.13
CA PHE A 24 59.69 -52.06 -111.13
C PHE A 24 59.73 -53.46 -111.76
N ALA A 25 60.69 -54.28 -111.32
CA ALA A 25 60.73 -55.69 -111.69
C ALA A 25 59.40 -56.32 -111.25
N SER A 26 58.73 -56.94 -112.22
CA SER A 26 57.42 -57.59 -112.14
C SER A 26 57.12 -58.23 -110.78
N GLY A 27 56.38 -57.52 -109.93
CA GLY A 27 55.75 -58.04 -108.71
C GLY A 27 54.36 -57.43 -108.60
N SER A 28 53.33 -58.15 -109.06
CA SER A 28 51.94 -57.69 -108.97
C SER A 28 51.38 -57.95 -107.56
N ALA A 29 50.94 -56.91 -106.86
CA ALA A 29 50.12 -57.03 -105.66
C ALA A 29 48.64 -56.88 -106.03
N THR A 30 47.88 -57.98 -106.00
CA THR A 30 46.43 -57.96 -106.25
C THR A 30 45.66 -57.92 -104.93
N SER A 31 44.87 -56.87 -104.69
CA SER A 31 43.72 -56.96 -103.77
C SER A 31 42.43 -56.72 -104.52
N THR A 32 41.52 -57.68 -104.48
CA THR A 32 40.14 -57.51 -104.97
C THR A 32 39.27 -56.96 -103.85
N GLY A 33 39.15 -55.62 -103.81
CA GLY A 33 38.31 -54.83 -102.89
C GLY A 33 38.95 -53.46 -102.66
N SER A 34 38.17 -52.37 -102.70
CA SER A 34 38.63 -50.96 -102.62
C SER A 34 39.31 -50.61 -101.28
N LEU A 35 40.52 -51.11 -101.08
CA LEU A 35 41.33 -50.90 -99.88
C LEU A 35 42.57 -50.13 -100.34
N GLY A 36 42.68 -48.88 -99.92
CA GLY A 36 43.86 -48.06 -100.19
C GLY A 36 45.04 -48.55 -99.35
N PHE A 37 46.21 -48.70 -99.97
CA PHE A 37 47.46 -48.97 -99.26
C PHE A 37 48.28 -47.70 -99.18
N ILE A 38 48.87 -47.43 -98.03
CA ILE A 38 49.93 -46.43 -97.89
C ILE A 38 51.25 -47.19 -97.82
N ALA A 39 52.10 -47.01 -98.82
CA ALA A 39 53.45 -47.54 -98.81
C ALA A 39 54.32 -46.70 -97.87
N LEU A 40 54.93 -47.33 -96.86
CA LEU A 40 55.71 -46.63 -95.84
C LEU A 40 57.23 -46.65 -96.11
N GLY A 41 57.64 -47.22 -97.25
CA GLY A 41 59.02 -47.23 -97.72
C GLY A 41 59.46 -48.60 -98.26
N VAL A 42 60.49 -48.58 -99.12
CA VAL A 42 61.19 -49.78 -99.60
C VAL A 42 62.54 -49.81 -98.91
N THR A 43 62.88 -50.93 -98.25
CA THR A 43 64.24 -51.11 -97.71
C THR A 43 65.26 -51.26 -98.86
N PRO A 44 66.55 -50.96 -98.66
CA PRO A 44 67.59 -51.15 -99.69
C PRO A 44 67.68 -52.58 -100.24
N ALA A 45 67.11 -53.56 -99.52
CA ALA A 45 67.01 -54.97 -99.92
C ALA A 45 65.75 -55.31 -100.74
N GLY A 46 64.92 -54.32 -101.11
CA GLY A 46 63.78 -54.50 -102.02
C GLY A 46 62.49 -55.03 -101.38
N THR A 47 62.36 -55.03 -100.05
CA THR A 47 61.11 -55.40 -99.37
C THR A 47 60.31 -54.15 -98.97
N SER A 48 59.02 -54.10 -99.32
CA SER A 48 58.08 -53.03 -98.97
C SER A 48 57.06 -53.47 -97.89
N SER A 49 56.76 -52.60 -96.93
CA SER A 49 55.71 -52.80 -95.90
C SER A 49 54.51 -51.87 -96.14
N PHE A 50 53.28 -52.34 -95.90
CA PHE A 50 52.03 -51.60 -96.12
C PHE A 50 51.10 -51.62 -94.89
N LEU A 51 50.38 -50.51 -94.68
CA LEU A 51 49.27 -50.39 -93.73
C LEU A 51 47.94 -50.35 -94.50
N GLN A 52 46.91 -51.03 -93.98
CA GLN A 52 45.62 -51.21 -94.67
C GLN A 52 44.47 -50.53 -93.89
N LEU A 53 43.67 -49.73 -94.58
CA LEU A 53 42.42 -49.15 -94.08
C LEU A 53 41.23 -50.02 -94.50
N ASP A 54 40.15 -50.02 -93.72
CA ASP A 54 38.92 -50.74 -94.09
C ASP A 54 38.02 -49.93 -95.05
N SER A 55 36.90 -50.54 -95.46
CA SER A 55 35.95 -49.98 -96.43
C SER A 55 35.19 -48.73 -95.96
N ALA A 56 35.29 -48.36 -94.67
CA ALA A 56 34.70 -47.12 -94.14
C ALA A 56 35.76 -46.01 -93.92
N GLY A 57 37.02 -46.27 -94.28
CA GLY A 57 38.14 -45.35 -94.07
C GLY A 57 38.67 -45.36 -92.63
N ALA A 58 38.24 -46.31 -91.80
CA ALA A 58 38.70 -46.42 -90.43
C ALA A 58 39.99 -47.25 -90.34
N LEU A 59 40.90 -46.80 -89.49
CA LEU A 59 42.10 -47.56 -89.15
C LEU A 59 41.73 -48.68 -88.18
N ARG A 60 41.70 -49.92 -88.65
CA ARG A 60 41.46 -51.08 -87.79
C ARG A 60 42.78 -51.53 -87.15
N ILE A 61 42.99 -51.17 -85.89
CA ILE A 61 44.11 -51.66 -85.09
C ILE A 61 43.63 -52.89 -84.32
N THR A 62 44.05 -54.08 -84.74
CA THR A 62 43.73 -55.35 -84.08
C THR A 62 44.66 -55.69 -82.91
N GLY A 63 45.55 -54.77 -82.53
CA GLY A 63 46.47 -54.88 -81.40
C GLY A 63 46.49 -53.61 -80.54
N SER A 64 47.59 -53.39 -79.80
CA SER A 64 47.76 -52.22 -78.94
C SER A 64 48.22 -50.98 -79.71
N LEU A 65 47.50 -49.87 -79.53
CA LEU A 65 47.95 -48.53 -79.92
C LEU A 65 48.40 -47.77 -78.67
N THR A 66 49.69 -47.50 -78.56
CA THR A 66 50.20 -46.60 -77.52
C THR A 66 50.10 -45.17 -78.04
N VAL A 67 49.19 -44.37 -77.48
CA VAL A 67 49.16 -42.92 -77.69
C VAL A 67 49.80 -42.26 -76.46
N PRO A 68 51.00 -41.64 -76.59
CA PRO A 68 51.79 -41.23 -75.43
C PRO A 68 51.30 -39.95 -74.72
N ASN A 69 50.18 -39.35 -75.13
CA ASN A 69 49.71 -38.04 -74.64
C ASN A 69 48.19 -38.01 -74.34
N THR A 70 47.70 -36.87 -73.84
CA THR A 70 46.32 -36.65 -73.39
C THR A 70 45.29 -36.78 -74.50
N VAL A 71 44.24 -37.57 -74.22
CA VAL A 71 43.02 -37.67 -75.03
C VAL A 71 41.99 -36.67 -74.47
N SER A 72 41.61 -35.64 -75.23
CA SER A 72 40.51 -34.73 -74.88
C SER A 72 39.22 -35.19 -75.54
N THR A 73 38.18 -35.50 -74.76
CA THR A 73 36.88 -35.93 -75.28
C THR A 73 35.81 -34.85 -75.11
N PHE A 74 35.31 -34.32 -76.23
CA PHE A 74 34.12 -33.46 -76.30
C PHE A 74 32.94 -34.30 -76.81
N ALA A 75 32.45 -35.23 -75.99
CA ALA A 75 31.11 -35.82 -76.09
C ALA A 75 30.92 -36.86 -74.98
N SER A 76 29.71 -36.88 -74.42
CA SER A 76 29.21 -37.81 -73.40
C SER A 76 29.50 -39.27 -73.74
N PHE A 77 30.17 -39.96 -72.81
CA PHE A 77 30.31 -41.42 -72.85
C PHE A 77 28.96 -42.06 -72.50
N GLU A 78 28.29 -42.65 -73.50
CA GLU A 78 27.35 -43.74 -73.26
C GLU A 78 28.13 -45.06 -73.29
N GLY A 79 27.99 -45.86 -72.24
CA GLY A 79 28.31 -47.28 -72.28
C GLY A 79 29.80 -47.66 -72.17
N VAL A 80 30.36 -47.58 -70.97
CA VAL A 80 31.44 -48.51 -70.59
C VAL A 80 30.78 -49.75 -70.00
N THR A 81 30.46 -50.73 -70.84
CA THR A 81 30.07 -52.09 -70.43
C THR A 81 31.30 -52.99 -70.43
N GLY A 82 32.11 -52.84 -69.37
CA GLY A 82 33.24 -53.71 -69.09
C GLY A 82 33.19 -54.15 -67.62
N SER A 83 33.15 -55.46 -67.40
CA SER A 83 33.12 -56.06 -66.07
C SER A 83 34.41 -55.75 -65.29
N ALA A 84 34.23 -55.28 -64.05
CA ALA A 84 35.21 -55.00 -62.98
C ALA A 84 35.92 -53.63 -63.04
N PRO A 85 35.55 -52.67 -62.16
CA PRO A 85 36.31 -51.44 -61.98
C PRO A 85 37.57 -51.63 -61.11
N PRO A 86 38.67 -50.92 -61.41
CA PRO A 86 39.91 -50.94 -60.64
C PRO A 86 39.79 -50.30 -59.25
N SER A 87 40.69 -50.70 -58.34
CA SER A 87 40.67 -50.53 -56.87
C SER A 87 40.77 -49.10 -56.31
N ARG A 88 40.50 -48.06 -57.11
CA ARG A 88 40.44 -46.68 -56.62
C ARG A 88 39.65 -45.79 -57.57
N PHE A 89 38.33 -45.87 -57.47
CA PHE A 89 37.42 -44.81 -57.92
C PHE A 89 36.33 -44.66 -56.85
N ALA A 90 36.25 -43.47 -56.23
CA ALA A 90 35.22 -43.17 -55.24
C ALA A 90 33.90 -42.93 -55.97
N PHE A 91 32.99 -43.90 -55.90
CA PHE A 91 31.64 -43.76 -56.41
C PHE A 91 30.71 -43.37 -55.23
N VAL A 92 30.27 -42.11 -55.18
CA VAL A 92 29.25 -41.65 -54.24
C VAL A 92 27.89 -41.84 -54.89
N GLY A 93 27.31 -43.03 -54.73
CA GLY A 93 25.96 -43.34 -55.17
C GLY A 93 25.73 -44.84 -55.25
N GLY A 94 24.98 -45.40 -54.32
CA GLY A 94 24.59 -46.82 -54.37
C GLY A 94 23.84 -47.15 -55.66
N PHE A 95 24.20 -48.25 -56.30
CA PHE A 95 23.47 -48.80 -57.45
C PHE A 95 22.32 -49.67 -56.93
N ASP A 96 21.09 -49.32 -57.28
CA ASP A 96 19.93 -50.20 -57.10
C ASP A 96 19.81 -51.07 -58.36
N SER A 97 20.08 -52.36 -58.21
CA SER A 97 20.09 -53.33 -59.30
C SER A 97 18.71 -53.59 -59.92
N SER A 98 17.63 -53.06 -59.35
CA SER A 98 16.28 -53.29 -59.86
C SER A 98 15.76 -52.18 -60.77
N ALA A 99 16.36 -50.99 -60.75
CA ALA A 99 15.86 -49.83 -61.51
C ALA A 99 16.86 -49.19 -62.50
N GLY A 100 18.14 -49.62 -62.52
CA GLY A 100 19.08 -49.22 -63.57
C GLY A 100 19.45 -47.73 -63.63
N PHE A 101 19.12 -46.92 -62.61
CA PHE A 101 19.51 -45.50 -62.53
C PHE A 101 20.38 -45.24 -61.29
N GLY A 102 21.51 -44.55 -61.50
CA GLY A 102 22.32 -44.00 -60.40
C GLY A 102 21.63 -42.79 -59.78
N ARG A 103 21.24 -42.89 -58.51
CA ARG A 103 20.67 -41.75 -57.77
C ARG A 103 21.82 -40.92 -57.19
N ALA A 104 22.22 -39.89 -57.92
CA ALA A 104 23.21 -38.94 -57.41
C ALA A 104 22.56 -38.09 -56.31
N PHE A 105 23.22 -38.03 -55.15
CA PHE A 105 23.00 -36.97 -54.18
C PHE A 105 23.40 -35.65 -54.85
N SER A 106 22.43 -34.94 -55.42
CA SER A 106 22.64 -33.62 -56.00
C SER A 106 22.91 -32.64 -54.86
N VAL A 107 24.03 -31.94 -54.92
CA VAL A 107 24.37 -30.83 -54.03
C VAL A 107 24.18 -29.56 -54.85
N ASP A 108 23.48 -28.56 -54.33
CA ASP A 108 23.31 -27.30 -55.06
C ASP A 108 24.63 -26.54 -55.23
N SER A 109 24.62 -25.44 -55.98
CA SER A 109 25.80 -24.62 -56.26
C SER A 109 26.42 -23.95 -55.02
N LEU A 110 25.83 -24.15 -53.84
CA LEU A 110 26.33 -23.70 -52.55
C LEU A 110 26.73 -24.86 -51.63
N GLY A 111 26.73 -26.10 -52.12
CA GLY A 111 27.18 -27.29 -51.39
C GLY A 111 26.16 -27.86 -50.41
N ARG A 112 24.86 -27.53 -50.52
CA ARG A 112 23.82 -28.18 -49.71
C ARG A 112 23.19 -29.36 -50.44
N LEU A 113 23.01 -30.46 -49.71
CA LEU A 113 22.37 -31.66 -50.24
C LEU A 113 20.92 -31.37 -50.63
N ASN A 114 20.63 -31.44 -51.93
CA ASN A 114 19.30 -31.21 -52.49
C ASN A 114 18.57 -32.55 -52.62
N VAL A 115 17.76 -32.88 -51.62
CA VAL A 115 16.86 -34.04 -51.68
C VAL A 115 15.64 -33.61 -52.50
N ASN A 116 15.80 -33.58 -53.82
CA ASN A 116 14.76 -33.16 -54.75
C ASN A 116 13.66 -34.23 -54.82
N ALA A 117 12.66 -34.14 -53.93
CA ALA A 117 11.46 -34.96 -53.96
C ALA A 117 10.50 -34.44 -55.04
N THR A 118 10.82 -34.66 -56.32
CA THR A 118 9.88 -34.36 -57.41
C THR A 118 10.04 -35.34 -58.56
N ALA A 119 9.44 -36.53 -58.40
CA ALA A 119 9.02 -37.38 -59.51
C ALA A 119 7.66 -38.00 -59.15
N ALA A 120 6.72 -37.92 -60.09
CA ALA A 120 5.30 -38.19 -59.91
C ALA A 120 4.98 -39.57 -59.32
N GLY A 121 4.16 -39.60 -58.27
CA GLY A 121 3.68 -40.82 -57.61
C GLY A 121 4.05 -40.88 -56.13
N SER A 122 3.26 -40.19 -55.30
CA SER A 122 3.47 -40.03 -53.86
C SER A 122 3.71 -41.34 -53.10
N PRO A 123 4.70 -41.36 -52.20
CA PRO A 123 4.42 -41.73 -50.83
C PRO A 123 4.64 -40.51 -49.92
N ASN A 124 3.53 -40.10 -49.33
CA ASN A 124 3.36 -39.10 -48.29
C ASN A 124 4.44 -39.13 -47.22
N VAL A 125 5.10 -38.00 -47.01
CA VAL A 125 5.37 -37.51 -45.65
C VAL A 125 4.76 -36.11 -45.55
N GLY A 126 3.43 -36.08 -45.46
CA GLY A 126 2.64 -34.85 -45.38
C GLY A 126 1.19 -35.18 -45.08
N GLY A 127 0.82 -35.19 -43.80
CA GLY A 127 -0.57 -35.34 -43.38
C GLY A 127 -1.29 -34.00 -43.44
N THR A 128 -2.16 -33.81 -44.44
CA THR A 128 -3.30 -32.89 -44.34
C THR A 128 -4.48 -33.67 -43.76
N GLY A 129 -4.63 -33.58 -42.44
CA GLY A 129 -5.73 -34.15 -41.68
C GLY A 129 -5.68 -33.59 -40.27
N SER A 130 -6.78 -33.00 -39.82
CA SER A 130 -6.94 -32.41 -38.49
C SER A 130 -6.85 -33.45 -37.37
N LEU A 131 -5.65 -33.90 -37.04
CA LEU A 131 -5.25 -34.44 -35.75
C LEU A 131 -3.82 -33.99 -35.52
N ALA A 132 -3.62 -33.16 -34.51
CA ALA A 132 -2.34 -32.59 -34.12
C ALA A 132 -1.23 -33.66 -34.10
N PRO A 133 -0.14 -33.52 -34.89
CA PRO A 133 1.05 -34.33 -34.64
C PRO A 133 1.59 -33.90 -33.27
N THR A 134 1.50 -34.79 -32.29
CA THR A 134 2.00 -34.58 -30.92
C THR A 134 3.53 -34.47 -30.82
N SER A 135 4.24 -34.49 -31.94
CA SER A 135 5.63 -34.01 -32.06
C SER A 135 6.08 -34.02 -33.52
N ALA A 136 6.09 -32.85 -34.17
CA ALA A 136 6.88 -32.66 -35.38
C ALA A 136 8.34 -32.38 -34.94
N SER A 137 9.24 -33.31 -35.22
CA SER A 137 10.69 -33.09 -35.11
C SER A 137 11.12 -32.16 -36.23
N LEU A 138 11.22 -30.87 -35.94
CA LEU A 138 11.93 -29.93 -36.79
C LEU A 138 13.43 -30.27 -36.67
N GLU A 139 14.14 -30.47 -37.77
CA GLU A 139 15.60 -30.58 -37.80
C GLU A 139 16.20 -29.20 -38.14
N GLY A 140 17.17 -28.77 -37.32
CA GLY A 140 18.03 -27.58 -37.41
C GLY A 140 17.48 -26.29 -38.05
N GLY A 141 17.29 -25.25 -37.24
CA GLY A 141 17.20 -23.89 -37.76
C GLY A 141 18.53 -23.45 -38.37
N VAL A 142 18.49 -22.91 -39.59
CA VAL A 142 19.64 -22.28 -40.24
C VAL A 142 19.83 -20.88 -39.65
N ASP A 143 21.04 -20.50 -39.23
CA ASP A 143 21.26 -19.13 -38.77
C ASP A 143 21.25 -18.12 -39.93
N GLY A 144 21.25 -16.82 -39.63
CA GLY A 144 21.19 -15.74 -40.63
C GLY A 144 22.36 -15.70 -41.63
N THR A 145 23.32 -16.62 -41.52
CA THR A 145 24.43 -16.82 -42.47
C THR A 145 24.29 -18.10 -43.30
N GLY A 146 23.18 -18.84 -43.15
CA GLY A 146 22.91 -20.03 -43.93
C GLY A 146 23.60 -21.30 -43.42
N ILE A 147 24.21 -21.29 -42.23
CA ILE A 147 24.84 -22.47 -41.65
C ILE A 147 23.80 -23.26 -40.85
N PHE A 148 23.68 -24.56 -41.16
CA PHE A 148 22.84 -25.49 -40.42
C PHE A 148 23.52 -25.82 -39.09
N ARG A 149 22.93 -25.42 -37.96
CA ARG A 149 23.46 -25.80 -36.65
C ARG A 149 22.65 -27.00 -36.12
N PRO A 150 23.28 -28.14 -35.81
CA PRO A 150 22.58 -29.24 -35.19
C PRO A 150 22.01 -28.75 -33.86
N PHE A 151 20.80 -29.16 -33.55
CA PHE A 151 20.26 -29.00 -32.22
C PHE A 151 21.21 -29.69 -31.22
N LEU A 152 21.80 -28.92 -30.31
CA LEU A 152 22.61 -29.52 -29.24
C LEU A 152 21.69 -30.30 -28.32
N VAL A 153 22.07 -31.53 -28.01
CA VAL A 153 21.36 -32.39 -27.05
C VAL A 153 22.28 -32.53 -25.84
N ASP A 154 21.74 -32.40 -24.63
CA ASP A 154 22.53 -32.60 -23.41
C ASP A 154 22.91 -34.09 -23.26
N PRO A 155 23.84 -34.43 -22.35
CA PRO A 155 24.22 -35.83 -22.10
C PRO A 155 23.06 -36.74 -21.65
N ASN A 156 21.90 -36.18 -21.30
CA ASN A 156 20.69 -36.90 -20.90
C ASN A 156 19.65 -37.01 -22.03
N GLY A 157 20.01 -36.63 -23.26
CA GLY A 157 19.12 -36.76 -24.42
C GLY A 157 18.09 -35.62 -24.56
N ARG A 158 18.24 -34.51 -23.83
CA ARG A 158 17.31 -33.37 -23.90
C ARG A 158 17.77 -32.33 -24.92
N LEU A 159 16.84 -31.85 -25.72
CA LEU A 159 17.06 -30.80 -26.71
C LEU A 159 17.39 -29.45 -26.04
N LEU A 160 18.59 -28.90 -26.28
CA LEU A 160 18.91 -27.51 -25.93
C LEU A 160 18.40 -26.57 -27.02
N VAL A 161 17.23 -25.98 -26.79
CA VAL A 161 16.77 -24.85 -27.60
C VAL A 161 17.35 -23.57 -27.01
N GLN A 162 18.46 -23.10 -27.58
CA GLN A 162 19.02 -21.80 -27.23
C GLN A 162 18.28 -20.71 -28.04
N LEU A 163 17.35 -20.01 -27.41
CA LEU A 163 16.67 -18.85 -28.00
C LEU A 163 17.59 -17.64 -27.93
N PHE A 164 18.28 -17.33 -29.01
CA PHE A 164 19.10 -16.12 -29.10
C PHE A 164 18.20 -14.89 -29.32
N ASN A 165 18.33 -13.89 -28.43
CA ASN A 165 17.79 -12.53 -28.49
C ASN A 165 16.37 -12.37 -29.08
N THR A 166 15.39 -12.11 -28.20
CA THR A 166 14.00 -11.72 -28.53
C THR A 166 13.13 -12.79 -29.20
N GLY A 167 13.18 -14.03 -28.73
CA GLY A 167 12.16 -15.03 -29.04
C GLY A 167 10.92 -14.88 -28.14
N SER A 168 9.75 -14.63 -28.71
CA SER A 168 8.48 -14.78 -28.00
C SER A 168 8.00 -16.23 -28.08
N ILE A 169 7.79 -16.89 -26.94
CA ILE A 169 7.11 -18.18 -26.92
C ILE A 169 5.60 -17.91 -26.88
N THR A 170 4.91 -18.15 -28.01
CA THR A 170 3.46 -18.09 -28.06
C THR A 170 2.90 -19.45 -27.63
N GLY A 171 2.60 -19.62 -26.34
CA GLY A 171 2.07 -20.87 -25.78
C GLY A 171 2.35 -21.05 -24.29
N SER A 172 2.07 -22.23 -23.74
CA SER A 172 2.42 -22.59 -22.36
C SER A 172 3.83 -23.19 -22.30
N VAL A 173 4.67 -22.67 -21.41
CA VAL A 173 5.97 -23.27 -21.10
C VAL A 173 5.82 -24.10 -19.84
N GLY A 174 5.79 -25.43 -19.99
CA GLY A 174 5.85 -26.35 -18.86
C GLY A 174 7.27 -26.47 -18.33
N ILE A 175 7.60 -25.75 -17.26
CA ILE A 175 8.88 -25.89 -16.58
C ILE A 175 8.74 -26.96 -15.49
N THR A 176 9.51 -28.03 -15.57
CA THR A 176 9.62 -29.06 -14.51
C THR A 176 10.95 -28.92 -13.79
N GLY A 177 10.93 -28.76 -12.45
CA GLY A 177 12.13 -28.59 -11.61
C GLY A 177 12.18 -27.26 -10.86
N ILE A 178 13.37 -26.85 -10.40
CA ILE A 178 13.64 -25.56 -9.74
C ILE A 178 14.25 -24.60 -10.78
N PRO A 179 13.46 -23.82 -11.53
CA PRO A 179 14.02 -22.85 -12.44
C PRO A 179 14.79 -21.77 -11.67
N THR A 180 16.02 -21.50 -12.09
CA THR A 180 16.76 -20.32 -11.65
C THR A 180 16.63 -19.26 -12.72
N ILE A 181 15.90 -18.18 -12.45
CA ILE A 181 15.79 -17.03 -13.36
C ILE A 181 16.81 -15.99 -12.91
N THR A 182 17.75 -15.64 -13.78
CA THR A 182 18.67 -14.52 -13.55
C THR A 182 18.13 -13.30 -14.29
N GLY A 183 17.59 -12.31 -13.58
CA GLY A 183 17.02 -11.08 -14.15
C GLY A 183 15.60 -10.79 -13.66
N SER A 184 14.82 -10.07 -14.49
CA SER A 184 13.43 -9.68 -14.19
C SER A 184 12.43 -10.50 -15.00
N VAL A 185 11.34 -10.94 -14.38
CA VAL A 185 10.17 -11.52 -15.06
C VAL A 185 9.07 -10.48 -15.09
N THR A 186 8.57 -10.13 -16.28
CA THR A 186 7.36 -9.30 -16.42
C THR A 186 6.20 -10.21 -16.79
N VAL A 187 5.19 -10.30 -15.92
CA VAL A 187 3.95 -11.05 -16.20
C VAL A 187 2.81 -10.02 -16.34
N PRO A 188 2.22 -9.86 -17.54
CA PRO A 188 1.29 -8.76 -17.80
C PRO A 188 -0.10 -8.94 -17.17
N ASN A 189 -0.47 -10.15 -16.74
CA ASN A 189 -1.80 -10.47 -16.22
C ASN A 189 -1.72 -11.02 -14.79
N THR A 190 -1.91 -12.34 -14.63
CA THR A 190 -2.05 -12.98 -13.33
C THR A 190 -0.97 -14.02 -13.11
N VAL A 191 -0.33 -13.98 -11.95
CA VAL A 191 0.53 -15.06 -11.45
C VAL A 191 -0.26 -15.84 -10.39
N THR A 192 -0.69 -17.06 -10.72
CA THR A 192 -1.28 -17.98 -9.74
C THR A 192 -0.16 -18.81 -9.13
N VAL A 193 0.15 -18.59 -7.85
CA VAL A 193 1.11 -19.41 -7.11
C VAL A 193 0.36 -20.37 -6.21
N THR A 194 0.50 -21.68 -6.45
CA THR A 194 0.01 -22.72 -5.54
C THR A 194 1.13 -23.06 -4.56
N GLY A 195 1.13 -22.46 -3.36
CA GLY A 195 2.15 -22.68 -2.33
C GLY A 195 2.65 -21.38 -1.69
N SER A 196 3.95 -21.32 -1.38
CA SER A 196 4.61 -20.15 -0.81
C SER A 196 5.61 -19.51 -1.78
N VAL A 197 5.72 -18.18 -1.73
CA VAL A 197 6.79 -17.43 -2.40
C VAL A 197 7.78 -16.97 -1.34
N ALA A 198 9.04 -17.41 -1.44
CA ALA A 198 10.13 -16.93 -0.61
C ALA A 198 10.87 -15.80 -1.34
N LEU A 199 10.89 -14.60 -0.75
CA LEU A 199 11.64 -13.45 -1.27
C LEU A 199 12.86 -13.21 -0.39
N SER A 200 14.05 -13.17 -1.00
CA SER A 200 15.31 -12.94 -0.29
C SER A 200 15.54 -11.46 0.07
N GLN A 201 14.73 -10.53 -0.46
CA GLN A 201 14.82 -9.07 -0.26
C GLN A 201 13.42 -8.42 -0.25
N ILE A 202 13.37 -7.12 0.03
CA ILE A 202 12.15 -6.28 0.07
C ILE A 202 11.42 -6.33 -1.29
N ALA A 203 10.15 -6.76 -1.30
CA ALA A 203 9.27 -6.56 -2.45
C ALA A 203 8.70 -5.14 -2.44
N THR A 204 8.87 -4.41 -3.53
CA THR A 204 8.20 -3.12 -3.75
C THR A 204 6.99 -3.37 -4.65
N VAL A 205 5.78 -3.22 -4.12
CA VAL A 205 4.54 -3.32 -4.90
C VAL A 205 4.09 -1.90 -5.24
N THR A 206 4.00 -1.57 -6.54
CA THR A 206 3.41 -0.31 -6.99
C THR A 206 1.97 -0.59 -7.40
N GLY A 207 1.00 -0.32 -6.52
CA GLY A 207 -0.43 -0.57 -6.74
C GLY A 207 -1.14 -1.17 -5.52
N SER A 208 -2.27 -1.85 -5.76
CA SER A 208 -3.08 -2.49 -4.72
C SER A 208 -2.76 -3.98 -4.57
N PHE A 209 -2.64 -4.46 -3.33
CA PHE A 209 -2.47 -5.87 -2.98
C PHE A 209 -3.62 -6.31 -2.05
N THR A 210 -4.33 -7.37 -2.42
CA THR A 210 -5.48 -7.89 -1.64
C THR A 210 -5.19 -9.30 -1.14
N ILE A 211 -5.19 -9.49 0.17
CA ILE A 211 -5.12 -10.82 0.80
C ILE A 211 -6.55 -11.30 1.08
N GLY A 212 -6.97 -12.40 0.45
CA GLY A 212 -8.22 -13.07 0.82
C GLY A 212 -8.11 -13.69 2.21
N SER A 213 -8.92 -13.24 3.16
CA SER A 213 -8.95 -13.76 4.54
C SER A 213 -9.67 -15.13 4.65
N PRO A 214 -9.40 -15.96 5.68
CA PRO A 214 -8.35 -15.83 6.70
C PRO A 214 -7.49 -17.11 6.91
N LEU A 215 -6.18 -16.95 7.03
CA LEU A 215 -5.33 -17.46 8.14
C LEU A 215 -3.85 -17.29 7.78
N VAL A 216 -3.26 -16.17 8.22
CA VAL A 216 -1.81 -16.06 8.37
C VAL A 216 -1.48 -16.56 9.78
N SER A 217 -1.10 -17.82 9.93
CA SER A 217 -0.42 -18.28 11.15
C SER A 217 1.07 -17.99 10.97
N SER A 218 1.57 -16.92 11.59
CA SER A 218 3.01 -16.62 11.51
C SER A 218 3.57 -16.29 12.88
N ILE A 219 4.65 -17.00 13.22
CA ILE A 219 5.57 -16.70 14.33
C ILE A 219 6.36 -15.40 14.06
N ASN A 220 6.28 -14.82 12.87
CA ASN A 220 6.80 -13.49 12.56
C ASN A 220 5.79 -12.75 11.70
N ALA A 221 4.94 -11.96 12.36
CA ALA A 221 3.80 -11.26 11.80
C ALA A 221 4.18 -10.37 10.62
N VAL A 222 3.44 -10.51 9.51
CA VAL A 222 3.03 -9.35 8.71
C VAL A 222 2.23 -8.47 9.68
N ARG A 223 2.81 -7.38 10.17
CA ARG A 223 2.02 -6.34 10.83
C ARG A 223 1.15 -5.69 9.76
N VAL A 224 -0.04 -6.25 9.54
CA VAL A 224 -1.18 -5.40 9.19
C VAL A 224 -1.59 -4.78 10.52
N SER A 225 -0.88 -3.72 10.94
CA SER A 225 -1.50 -2.80 11.87
C SER A 225 -2.74 -2.28 11.16
N ASP A 226 -3.93 -2.45 11.71
CA ASP A 226 -4.95 -1.43 11.49
C ASP A 226 -4.30 -0.10 11.91
N PRO A 227 -4.00 0.82 10.99
CA PRO A 227 -3.42 2.08 11.36
C PRO A 227 -4.61 2.96 11.75
N HIS A 228 -5.00 2.92 13.00
CA HIS A 228 -5.37 4.17 13.65
C HIS A 228 -4.17 4.63 14.47
N PRO A 229 -3.10 5.14 13.82
CA PRO A 229 -2.02 5.78 14.53
C PRO A 229 -2.64 6.96 15.25
N ASP A 230 -2.35 7.08 16.54
CA ASP A 230 -2.55 8.36 17.22
C ASP A 230 -1.94 9.45 16.33
N ALA A 231 -2.74 10.41 15.91
CA ALA A 231 -2.22 11.54 15.15
C ALA A 231 -1.16 12.20 16.03
N THR A 232 0.01 12.50 15.49
CA THR A 232 1.09 13.12 16.26
C THR A 232 1.57 14.37 15.53
N SER A 233 1.72 15.46 16.28
CA SER A 233 2.29 16.70 15.77
C SER A 233 3.36 17.19 16.73
N THR A 234 4.46 17.72 16.18
CA THR A 234 5.57 18.25 16.97
C THR A 234 5.97 19.62 16.45
N ALA A 235 6.28 20.55 17.35
CA ALA A 235 6.81 21.86 16.98
C ALA A 235 7.70 22.43 18.09
N ALA A 236 8.64 23.29 17.69
CA ALA A 236 9.44 24.05 18.64
C ALA A 236 8.62 25.21 19.23
N LEU A 237 8.58 25.28 20.56
CA LEU A 237 7.98 26.38 21.32
C LEU A 237 9.13 27.26 21.81
N GLY A 238 9.49 28.28 21.02
CA GLY A 238 10.69 29.11 21.27
C GLY A 238 10.49 30.62 21.06
N ALA A 239 9.25 31.07 20.90
CA ALA A 239 8.91 32.48 20.76
C ALA A 239 7.45 32.71 21.17
N LEU A 240 7.07 33.97 21.39
CA LEU A 240 5.67 34.34 21.60
C LEU A 240 4.84 33.87 20.40
N ASN A 241 3.68 33.25 20.67
CA ASN A 241 2.77 32.66 19.70
C ASN A 241 3.30 31.45 18.92
N ALA A 242 4.52 30.96 19.20
CA ALA A 242 4.93 29.65 18.72
C ALA A 242 3.94 28.60 19.24
N ALA A 243 3.51 27.69 18.36
CA ALA A 243 2.49 26.71 18.68
C ALA A 243 2.78 25.36 18.04
N VAL A 244 2.40 24.29 18.74
CA VAL A 244 2.20 22.97 18.17
C VAL A 244 0.70 22.79 17.92
N THR A 245 0.31 22.40 16.72
CA THR A 245 -1.09 22.26 16.30
C THR A 245 -1.32 20.86 15.74
N ILE A 246 -2.45 20.26 16.04
CA ILE A 246 -2.84 18.93 15.56
C ILE A 246 -4.29 18.94 15.06
N ASP A 247 -4.54 18.13 14.02
CA ASP A 247 -5.88 17.80 13.55
C ASP A 247 -6.54 16.80 14.51
N MET A 248 -7.76 17.13 14.95
CA MET A 248 -8.54 16.32 15.88
C MET A 248 -9.54 15.41 15.16
N SER A 249 -9.60 15.41 13.83
CA SER A 249 -10.48 14.56 13.04
C SER A 249 -10.31 13.08 13.42
N GLY A 250 -11.40 12.44 13.85
CA GLY A 250 -11.42 11.05 14.34
C GLY A 250 -10.91 10.86 15.77
N SER A 251 -10.20 11.84 16.34
CA SER A 251 -9.69 11.76 17.71
C SER A 251 -10.75 12.18 18.74
N VAL A 252 -10.82 11.42 19.83
CA VAL A 252 -11.72 11.65 20.98
C VAL A 252 -10.99 12.30 22.16
N GLY A 253 -9.68 12.47 22.09
CA GLY A 253 -8.87 13.17 23.09
C GLY A 253 -7.50 13.59 22.55
N CYS A 254 -6.85 14.52 23.24
CA CYS A 254 -5.52 15.01 22.87
C CYS A 254 -4.59 15.06 24.10
N GLY A 255 -3.43 14.43 24.01
CA GLY A 255 -2.35 14.55 24.97
C GLY A 255 -1.32 15.59 24.53
N PHE A 256 -0.72 16.28 25.49
CA PHE A 256 0.40 17.19 25.30
C PHE A 256 1.61 16.72 26.10
N GLN A 257 2.77 16.72 25.46
CA GLN A 257 4.06 16.51 26.10
C GLN A 257 5.01 17.64 25.72
N LEU A 258 5.58 18.28 26.72
CA LEU A 258 6.72 19.17 26.57
C LEU A 258 7.99 18.40 26.88
N ALA A 259 8.91 18.35 25.93
CA ALA A 259 10.24 17.82 26.17
C ALA A 259 11.04 18.72 27.12
N THR A 260 11.99 18.14 27.85
CA THR A 260 12.99 18.92 28.61
C THR A 260 13.68 19.89 27.67
N GLY A 261 13.87 21.13 28.11
CA GLY A 261 14.47 22.17 27.30
C GLY A 261 14.77 23.41 28.12
N THR A 262 14.81 24.57 27.47
CA THR A 262 15.15 25.84 28.13
C THR A 262 14.00 26.83 28.12
N LEU A 263 12.82 26.44 27.63
CA LEU A 263 11.67 27.33 27.56
C LEU A 263 11.29 27.83 28.95
N VAL A 264 11.22 29.16 29.05
CA VAL A 264 10.64 29.90 30.17
C VAL A 264 9.50 30.76 29.61
N GLY A 265 8.28 30.50 30.06
CA GLY A 265 7.09 31.19 29.57
C GLY A 265 5.80 30.55 30.06
N THR A 266 4.69 30.98 29.47
CA THR A 266 3.34 30.47 29.74
C THR A 266 2.80 29.80 28.48
N LEU A 267 2.27 28.59 28.64
CA LEU A 267 1.59 27.85 27.60
C LEU A 267 0.08 27.89 27.82
N THR A 268 -0.68 28.08 26.74
CA THR A 268 -2.14 28.04 26.73
C THR A 268 -2.60 27.00 25.71
N PRO A 269 -3.43 26.02 26.10
CA PRO A 269 -4.06 25.13 25.15
C PRO A 269 -5.27 25.84 24.53
N GLU A 270 -5.45 25.67 23.23
CA GLU A 270 -6.54 26.28 22.47
C GLU A 270 -7.12 25.27 21.49
N MET A 271 -8.36 25.49 21.09
CA MET A 271 -9.06 24.67 20.12
C MET A 271 -9.77 25.52 19.08
N SER A 272 -10.03 24.95 17.91
CA SER A 272 -10.76 25.60 16.83
C SER A 272 -11.81 24.66 16.25
N PHE A 273 -12.96 25.22 15.94
CA PHE A 273 -14.08 24.54 15.26
C PHE A 273 -14.19 24.90 13.77
N ASP A 274 -13.43 25.89 13.32
CA ASP A 274 -13.54 26.52 12.00
C ASP A 274 -12.22 26.48 11.20
N GLY A 275 -11.46 25.39 11.39
CA GLY A 275 -10.23 25.14 10.64
C GLY A 275 -9.07 26.06 11.02
N GLY A 276 -9.11 26.68 12.21
CA GLY A 276 -8.04 27.52 12.74
C GLY A 276 -8.24 29.01 12.54
N THR A 277 -9.43 29.45 12.13
CA THR A 277 -9.77 30.87 11.95
C THR A 277 -10.01 31.54 13.29
N THR A 278 -10.79 30.90 14.16
CA THR A 278 -11.01 31.31 15.55
C THR A 278 -10.44 30.26 16.51
N TRP A 279 -9.88 30.74 17.62
CA TRP A 279 -9.29 29.91 18.65
C TRP A 279 -9.91 30.26 20.00
N VAL A 280 -10.40 29.24 20.70
CA VAL A 280 -10.97 29.35 22.04
C VAL A 280 -10.03 28.68 23.02
N ALA A 281 -9.81 29.29 24.18
CA ALA A 281 -9.01 28.70 25.24
C ALA A 281 -9.64 27.38 25.71
N ALA A 282 -8.80 26.36 25.83
CA ALA A 282 -9.14 25.06 26.40
C ALA A 282 -8.55 24.94 27.83
N GLY A 283 -8.50 23.73 28.38
CA GLY A 283 -7.85 23.47 29.67
C GLY A 283 -6.77 22.39 29.56
N PHE A 284 -5.68 22.56 30.30
CA PHE A 284 -4.80 21.46 30.65
C PHE A 284 -5.38 20.69 31.82
N TYR A 285 -5.43 19.37 31.69
CA TYR A 285 -5.68 18.46 32.80
C TYR A 285 -4.38 17.79 33.21
N ASP A 286 -4.03 17.92 34.48
CA ASP A 286 -2.89 17.26 35.08
C ASP A 286 -3.31 15.91 35.66
N VAL A 287 -2.73 14.83 35.13
CA VAL A 287 -3.04 13.47 35.59
C VAL A 287 -2.50 13.17 36.98
N ASP A 288 -1.49 13.88 37.47
CA ASP A 288 -0.91 13.60 38.78
C ASP A 288 -1.68 14.34 39.88
N THR A 289 -1.91 15.65 39.67
CA THR A 289 -2.59 16.51 40.66
C THR A 289 -4.11 16.52 40.51
N LYS A 290 -4.64 15.95 39.41
CA LYS A 290 -6.07 15.99 39.03
C LYS A 290 -6.63 17.41 38.84
N GLY A 291 -5.77 18.41 38.75
CA GLY A 291 -6.15 19.82 38.57
C GLY A 291 -6.41 20.18 37.11
N ILE A 292 -7.24 21.20 36.90
CA ILE A 292 -7.46 21.84 35.59
C ILE A 292 -6.86 23.23 35.63
N ALA A 293 -6.07 23.58 34.62
CA ALA A 293 -5.51 24.92 34.46
C ALA A 293 -5.70 25.43 33.03
N GLU A 294 -6.13 26.68 32.89
CA GLU A 294 -6.26 27.33 31.57
C GLU A 294 -4.88 27.67 30.97
N THR A 295 -3.86 27.77 31.82
CA THR A 295 -2.46 27.97 31.40
C THR A 295 -1.52 27.20 32.31
N ILE A 296 -0.32 26.90 31.81
CA ILE A 296 0.79 26.39 32.64
C ILE A 296 2.01 27.30 32.47
N THR A 297 2.70 27.58 33.57
CA THR A 297 4.02 28.20 33.53
C THR A 297 5.07 27.11 33.39
N VAL A 298 6.00 27.28 32.46
CA VAL A 298 7.08 26.33 32.20
C VAL A 298 8.42 26.98 32.48
N SER A 299 9.31 26.21 33.10
CA SER A 299 10.69 26.60 33.43
C SER A 299 11.61 25.39 33.27
N SER A 300 11.99 25.10 32.02
CA SER A 300 12.99 24.09 31.66
C SER A 300 12.63 22.60 31.91
N ASN A 301 11.54 22.32 32.62
CA ASN A 301 11.14 20.96 32.97
C ASN A 301 10.25 20.31 31.89
N ALA A 302 10.40 19.00 31.70
CA ALA A 302 9.43 18.22 30.94
C ALA A 302 8.06 18.27 31.62
N GLN A 303 7.00 18.28 30.83
CA GLN A 303 5.62 18.29 31.32
C GLN A 303 4.78 17.35 30.46
N THR A 304 3.83 16.65 31.07
CA THR A 304 2.81 15.87 30.36
C THR A 304 1.45 16.30 30.88
N LYS A 305 0.53 16.63 29.97
CA LYS A 305 -0.85 17.04 30.30
C LYS A 305 -1.80 16.40 29.29
N SER A 306 -3.07 16.26 29.68
CA SER A 306 -4.15 16.07 28.71
C SER A 306 -4.74 17.43 28.34
N ILE A 307 -5.26 17.59 27.13
CA ILE A 307 -6.01 18.77 26.72
C ILE A 307 -7.49 18.43 26.80
N LEU A 308 -8.23 19.22 27.58
CA LEU A 308 -9.67 19.12 27.70
C LEU A 308 -10.32 19.77 26.49
N LEU A 309 -10.74 18.92 25.56
CA LEU A 309 -11.42 19.32 24.34
C LEU A 309 -12.86 18.81 24.39
N PRO A 310 -13.88 19.65 24.12
CA PRO A 310 -15.22 19.17 23.86
C PRO A 310 -15.26 18.39 22.54
N ALA A 311 -16.23 17.49 22.41
CA ALA A 311 -16.48 16.81 21.14
C ALA A 311 -16.74 17.82 20.02
N GLY A 312 -16.23 17.53 18.82
CA GLY A 312 -16.42 18.35 17.62
C GLY A 312 -15.37 19.43 17.37
N ALA A 313 -14.36 19.59 18.25
CA ALA A 313 -13.20 20.42 17.92
C ALA A 313 -12.46 19.85 16.70
N GLY A 314 -12.20 20.67 15.69
CA GLY A 314 -11.51 20.26 14.46
C GLY A 314 -9.99 20.33 14.59
N LEU A 315 -9.48 21.34 15.31
CA LEU A 315 -8.06 21.48 15.62
C LEU A 315 -7.83 21.71 17.12
N ALA A 316 -6.70 21.23 17.62
CA ALA A 316 -6.18 21.59 18.93
C ALA A 316 -4.76 22.12 18.78
N ARG A 317 -4.38 23.10 19.61
CA ARG A 317 -3.00 23.59 19.67
C ARG A 317 -2.58 23.92 21.10
N VAL A 318 -1.28 23.90 21.33
CA VAL A 318 -0.67 24.52 22.52
C VAL A 318 0.23 25.64 22.05
N ARG A 319 -0.07 26.85 22.49
CA ARG A 319 0.60 28.08 22.09
C ARG A 319 1.35 28.69 23.27
N VAL A 320 2.51 29.27 23.00
CA VAL A 320 3.22 30.15 23.96
C VAL A 320 2.46 31.47 24.05
N SER A 321 1.71 31.68 25.12
CA SER A 321 0.90 32.88 25.36
C SER A 321 1.68 34.00 26.06
N ALA A 322 2.72 33.65 26.80
CA ALA A 322 3.74 34.58 27.27
C ALA A 322 5.12 33.96 27.09
N PHE A 323 6.07 34.72 26.54
CA PHE A 323 7.43 34.25 26.28
C PHE A 323 8.43 35.05 27.10
N THR A 324 9.31 34.37 27.83
CA THR A 324 10.44 35.00 28.52
C THR A 324 11.75 34.65 27.82
N SER A 325 12.05 33.36 27.62
CA SER A 325 13.30 32.93 26.98
C SER A 325 13.29 31.45 26.56
N GLY A 326 14.32 31.04 25.80
CA GLY A 326 14.65 29.63 25.54
C GLY A 326 13.73 28.92 24.56
N THR A 327 13.87 27.60 24.46
CA THR A 327 13.04 26.76 23.59
C THR A 327 12.88 25.35 24.15
N SER A 328 11.73 24.75 23.86
CA SER A 328 11.43 23.33 24.13
C SER A 328 10.57 22.79 22.99
N THR A 329 10.64 21.48 22.74
CA THR A 329 9.77 20.82 21.75
C THR A 329 8.45 20.42 22.41
N GLY A 330 7.33 20.87 21.85
CA GLY A 330 6.00 20.42 22.21
C GLY A 330 5.52 19.33 21.26
N THR A 331 4.91 18.28 21.81
CA THR A 331 4.31 17.17 21.08
C THR A 331 2.84 17.06 21.45
N LEU A 332 1.96 17.05 20.45
CA LEU A 332 0.56 16.72 20.59
C LEU A 332 0.29 15.33 20.06
N ARG A 333 -0.59 14.58 20.73
CA ARG A 333 -1.07 13.26 20.30
C ARG A 333 -2.58 13.19 20.37
N GLY A 334 -3.24 13.11 19.22
CA GLY A 334 -4.68 12.86 19.11
C GLY A 334 -4.93 11.36 19.14
N SER A 335 -5.82 10.88 20.03
CA SER A 335 -6.15 9.46 20.11
C SER A 335 -7.62 9.22 19.81
N GLN A 336 -7.89 8.14 19.08
CA GLN A 336 -9.24 7.66 18.78
C GLN A 336 -9.73 6.62 19.79
N THR A 337 -8.84 6.18 20.70
CA THR A 337 -9.26 5.34 21.83
C THR A 337 -10.03 6.19 22.82
N ILE A 338 -11.22 5.72 23.21
CA ILE A 338 -12.03 6.37 24.25
C ILE A 338 -11.13 6.55 25.47
N PRO A 339 -11.07 7.75 26.08
CA PRO A 339 -10.25 7.97 27.27
C PRO A 339 -10.60 6.91 28.31
N GLN A 340 -9.66 6.00 28.58
CA GLN A 340 -9.88 4.84 29.47
C GLN A 340 -10.21 5.29 30.91
N VAL A 341 -9.95 6.56 31.23
CA VAL A 341 -10.33 7.18 32.50
C VAL A 341 -11.05 8.50 32.23
N ILE A 342 -12.39 8.44 32.24
CA ILE A 342 -13.20 9.62 32.55
C ILE A 342 -13.08 9.79 34.06
N TYR A 343 -12.18 10.67 34.50
CA TYR A 343 -12.17 11.09 35.90
C TYR A 343 -13.43 11.90 36.16
N ASN A 344 -14.53 11.22 36.53
CA ASN A 344 -15.63 11.83 37.28
C ASN A 344 -15.13 12.13 38.70
N SER A 345 -14.11 12.97 38.81
CA SER A 345 -13.92 13.69 40.07
C SER A 345 -15.12 14.62 40.16
N PRO A 346 -15.88 14.63 41.28
CA PRO A 346 -16.76 15.76 41.56
C PRO A 346 -15.86 16.99 41.63
N ILE A 347 -15.72 17.68 40.51
CA ILE A 347 -15.00 18.94 40.44
C ILE A 347 -15.86 19.90 41.24
N ASP A 348 -15.24 20.61 42.18
CA ASP A 348 -15.92 21.68 42.90
C ASP A 348 -16.59 22.59 41.87
N GLY A 349 -17.87 22.88 42.11
CA GLY A 349 -18.66 23.66 41.17
C GLY A 349 -17.98 25.00 40.93
N ARG A 350 -17.84 25.41 39.66
CA ARG A 350 -17.23 26.71 39.28
C ARG A 350 -17.91 27.95 39.87
N ARG A 351 -19.06 27.78 40.54
CA ARG A 351 -19.82 28.88 41.13
C ARG A 351 -19.36 29.11 42.57
N ALA A 352 -19.05 30.36 42.90
CA ALA A 352 -18.72 30.75 44.26
C ALA A 352 -19.88 30.34 45.19
N THR A 353 -19.58 29.44 46.12
CA THR A 353 -20.56 28.81 47.03
C THR A 353 -20.29 29.26 48.45
N TYR A 354 -21.37 29.57 49.17
CA TYR A 354 -21.33 30.15 50.50
C TYR A 354 -22.30 29.42 51.41
N SER A 355 -21.99 29.40 52.71
CA SER A 355 -22.85 28.87 53.75
C SER A 355 -23.01 29.87 54.89
N ALA A 356 -24.15 29.82 55.56
CA ALA A 356 -24.42 30.58 56.77
C ALA A 356 -25.24 29.73 57.73
N ALA A 357 -24.92 29.83 59.02
CA ALA A 357 -25.65 29.20 60.10
C ALA A 357 -25.87 30.22 61.22
N THR A 358 -27.10 30.32 61.72
CA THR A 358 -27.37 31.13 62.91
C THR A 358 -26.87 30.40 64.16
N LEU A 359 -26.55 31.15 65.21
CA LEU A 359 -26.61 30.60 66.55
C LEU A 359 -28.08 30.28 66.90
N ALA A 360 -28.29 29.50 67.97
CA ALA A 360 -29.62 29.30 68.51
C ALA A 360 -30.23 30.64 68.93
N PHE A 361 -31.41 30.98 68.40
CA PHE A 361 -32.08 32.25 68.70
C PHE A 361 -33.57 32.04 69.01
N ALA A 362 -34.12 32.92 69.84
CA ALA A 362 -35.54 32.95 70.12
C ALA A 362 -36.28 33.84 69.11
N SER A 363 -37.38 33.34 68.55
CA SER A 363 -38.27 34.16 67.74
C SER A 363 -39.10 35.10 68.62
N ALA A 364 -39.50 36.26 68.07
CA ALA A 364 -40.46 37.14 68.74
C ALA A 364 -41.83 36.48 68.95
N ALA A 365 -42.68 37.06 69.80
CA ALA A 365 -44.09 36.68 69.88
C ALA A 365 -44.79 36.97 68.54
N THR A 366 -45.81 36.19 68.19
CA THR A 366 -46.55 36.26 66.91
C THR A 366 -45.61 36.37 65.72
N ALA A 367 -44.63 35.47 65.66
CA ALA A 367 -43.52 35.58 64.74
C ALA A 367 -43.96 35.52 63.28
N THR A 368 -43.52 36.50 62.49
CA THR A 368 -43.67 36.46 61.04
C THR A 368 -42.42 35.83 60.42
N ASP A 369 -41.56 36.61 59.76
CA ASP A 369 -40.31 36.13 59.17
C ASP A 369 -39.22 36.14 60.23
N ILE A 370 -38.68 34.97 60.57
CA ILE A 370 -37.66 34.81 61.61
C ILE A 370 -36.23 34.77 61.05
N PHE A 371 -36.08 34.43 59.77
CA PHE A 371 -34.80 34.36 59.06
C PHE A 371 -35.01 34.72 57.59
N ILE A 372 -34.09 35.45 56.99
CA ILE A 372 -34.11 35.78 55.57
C ILE A 372 -32.77 35.60 54.87
N VAL A 373 -32.86 35.30 53.58
CA VAL A 373 -31.81 35.53 52.59
C VAL A 373 -32.35 36.57 51.62
N GLN A 374 -31.77 37.76 51.64
CA GLN A 374 -32.11 38.85 50.74
C GLN A 374 -31.09 38.92 49.60
N GLY A 375 -31.59 39.18 48.40
CA GLY A 375 -30.79 39.21 47.18
C GLY A 375 -29.71 40.30 47.18
N SER A 376 -28.89 40.29 46.13
CA SER A 376 -27.78 41.23 45.96
C SER A 376 -28.09 42.27 44.88
N ALA A 377 -27.45 43.44 44.98
CA ALA A 377 -27.51 44.47 43.94
C ALA A 377 -26.62 44.13 42.72
N THR A 378 -25.62 43.28 42.91
CA THR A 378 -24.56 43.02 41.92
C THR A 378 -24.51 41.58 41.44
N LYS A 379 -25.18 40.67 42.15
CA LYS A 379 -25.13 39.23 41.91
C LYS A 379 -26.51 38.61 41.91
N THR A 380 -26.68 37.57 41.09
CA THR A 380 -27.84 36.70 41.19
C THR A 380 -27.59 35.66 42.29
N ILE A 381 -28.49 35.60 43.26
CA ILE A 381 -28.38 34.66 44.38
C ILE A 381 -29.19 33.42 44.09
N ARG A 382 -28.59 32.24 44.21
CA ARG A 382 -29.28 30.96 44.04
C ARG A 382 -29.15 30.12 45.30
N ILE A 383 -30.25 29.94 46.02
CA ILE A 383 -30.29 29.13 47.24
C ILE A 383 -30.38 27.66 46.84
N ILE A 384 -29.42 26.87 47.33
CA ILE A 384 -29.24 25.45 46.99
C ILE A 384 -29.51 24.52 48.16
N ALA A 385 -29.45 24.99 49.41
CA ALA A 385 -29.91 24.20 50.55
C ALA A 385 -30.43 25.08 51.69
N VAL A 386 -31.45 24.59 52.40
CA VAL A 386 -31.98 25.20 53.62
C VAL A 386 -32.28 24.10 54.64
N LYS A 387 -31.78 24.28 55.86
CA LYS A 387 -32.08 23.42 57.01
C LYS A 387 -32.60 24.26 58.17
N VAL A 388 -33.70 23.83 58.77
CA VAL A 388 -34.28 24.48 59.95
C VAL A 388 -34.35 23.48 61.09
N PHE A 389 -33.76 23.84 62.21
CA PHE A 389 -33.86 23.12 63.48
C PHE A 389 -34.66 24.00 64.44
N ALA A 390 -35.55 23.40 65.23
CA ALA A 390 -36.25 24.12 66.28
C ALA A 390 -36.51 23.24 67.50
N THR A 391 -36.38 23.81 68.70
CA THR A 391 -36.94 23.27 69.94
C THR A 391 -37.96 24.25 70.50
N ARG A 392 -38.77 23.80 71.46
CA ARG A 392 -39.55 24.67 72.35
C ARG A 392 -39.54 24.14 73.78
N SER A 393 -40.10 24.88 74.75
CA SER A 393 -40.08 24.45 76.17
C SER A 393 -40.90 23.18 76.40
N THR A 394 -42.08 23.10 75.81
CA THR A 394 -43.00 21.94 75.88
C THR A 394 -43.33 21.48 74.48
N ALA A 395 -43.02 20.24 74.10
CA ALA A 395 -43.21 19.75 72.73
C ALA A 395 -44.64 19.94 72.19
N GLY A 396 -44.79 20.04 70.87
CA GLY A 396 -46.09 19.96 70.21
C GLY A 396 -46.13 20.65 68.86
N ALA A 397 -47.33 20.74 68.29
CA ALA A 397 -47.51 21.12 66.90
C ALA A 397 -47.11 22.58 66.63
N GLY A 398 -46.45 22.80 65.50
CA GLY A 398 -46.14 24.10 64.94
C GLY A 398 -46.09 24.05 63.42
N ASP A 399 -46.31 25.21 62.80
CA ASP A 399 -46.22 25.40 61.36
C ASP A 399 -45.00 26.25 61.04
N ILE A 400 -44.19 25.81 60.07
CA ILE A 400 -43.02 26.54 59.56
C ILE A 400 -43.12 26.60 58.04
N PHE A 401 -43.01 27.79 57.47
CA PHE A 401 -43.12 28.01 56.04
C PHE A 401 -41.80 28.51 55.46
N LEU A 402 -41.48 28.02 54.26
CA LEU A 402 -40.45 28.61 53.41
C LEU A 402 -41.16 29.48 52.36
N LEU A 403 -40.83 30.76 52.31
CA LEU A 403 -41.53 31.75 51.49
C LEU A 403 -40.57 32.45 50.53
N LYS A 404 -41.11 32.93 49.40
CA LYS A 404 -40.46 33.96 48.56
C LYS A 404 -41.24 35.27 48.66
N ARG A 405 -40.53 36.39 48.75
CA ARG A 405 -41.07 37.75 48.69
C ARG A 405 -40.40 38.57 47.57
N SER A 406 -41.14 39.56 47.06
CA SER A 406 -40.69 40.47 46.00
C SER A 406 -40.25 41.85 46.50
N THR A 407 -40.55 42.17 47.76
CA THR A 407 -40.05 43.36 48.45
C THR A 407 -39.34 42.99 49.73
N ALA A 408 -38.37 43.82 50.11
CA ALA A 408 -37.55 43.58 51.30
C ALA A 408 -38.37 43.77 52.59
N ASN A 409 -38.04 42.98 53.60
CA ASN A 409 -38.55 43.22 54.94
C ASN A 409 -37.97 44.53 55.50
N THR A 410 -38.75 45.25 56.28
CA THR A 410 -38.34 46.50 56.93
C THR A 410 -38.65 46.45 58.44
N GLY A 411 -38.02 47.31 59.23
CA GLY A 411 -38.21 47.32 60.69
C GLY A 411 -37.69 46.05 61.39
N GLY A 412 -38.26 45.74 62.54
CA GLY A 412 -37.80 44.64 63.41
C GLY A 412 -36.41 44.90 64.00
N THR A 413 -35.81 43.84 64.57
CA THR A 413 -34.43 43.86 65.07
C THR A 413 -33.63 42.79 64.32
N PRO A 414 -33.00 43.15 63.19
CA PRO A 414 -32.20 42.22 62.42
C PRO A 414 -30.86 41.96 63.10
N VAL A 415 -30.44 40.70 63.10
CA VAL A 415 -29.13 40.26 63.54
C VAL A 415 -28.45 39.57 62.36
N ALA A 416 -27.36 40.18 61.87
CA ALA A 416 -26.62 39.66 60.74
C ALA A 416 -26.02 38.28 61.06
N THR A 417 -26.14 37.36 60.10
CA THR A 417 -25.53 36.04 60.18
C THR A 417 -24.24 36.03 59.37
N ASN A 418 -23.19 35.40 59.91
CA ASN A 418 -21.91 35.29 59.21
C ASN A 418 -22.09 34.53 57.89
N ARG A 419 -21.52 35.11 56.81
CA ARG A 419 -21.54 34.55 55.46
C ARG A 419 -20.16 33.97 55.19
N VAL A 420 -20.07 32.64 55.13
CA VAL A 420 -18.80 31.92 55.03
C VAL A 420 -18.59 31.46 53.59
N PRO A 421 -17.53 31.92 52.89
CA PRO A 421 -17.16 31.33 51.61
C PRO A 421 -16.63 29.91 51.83
N LEU A 422 -17.13 28.94 51.05
CA LEU A 422 -16.67 27.55 51.17
C LEU A 422 -15.28 27.32 50.57
N ASP A 423 -14.82 28.22 49.70
CA ASP A 423 -13.44 28.35 49.27
C ASP A 423 -12.90 29.72 49.70
N SER A 424 -11.76 29.73 50.38
CA SER A 424 -11.05 30.94 50.80
C SER A 424 -10.68 31.90 49.67
N GLN A 425 -10.64 31.44 48.41
CA GLN A 425 -10.39 32.28 47.24
C GLN A 425 -11.63 33.03 46.74
N TYR A 426 -12.83 32.62 47.15
CA TYR A 426 -14.05 33.32 46.75
C TYR A 426 -14.13 34.71 47.41
N PRO A 427 -14.62 35.74 46.69
CA PRO A 427 -14.82 37.06 47.26
C PRO A 427 -15.85 37.02 48.40
N ALA A 428 -15.94 38.09 49.18
CA ALA A 428 -16.96 38.17 50.23
C ALA A 428 -18.38 38.12 49.64
N ALA A 429 -19.26 37.33 50.25
CA ALA A 429 -20.65 37.20 49.83
C ALA A 429 -21.40 38.55 49.83
N THR A 430 -22.20 38.78 48.80
CA THR A 430 -22.96 40.03 48.61
C THR A 430 -24.42 39.92 49.04
N ALA A 431 -24.98 38.70 49.14
CA ALA A 431 -26.30 38.49 49.72
C ALA A 431 -26.38 38.96 51.18
N THR A 432 -27.54 39.42 51.62
CA THR A 432 -27.77 39.75 53.04
C THR A 432 -28.44 38.57 53.74
N ILE A 433 -27.80 38.04 54.78
CA ILE A 433 -28.30 36.92 55.58
C ILE A 433 -28.51 37.40 57.01
N GLN A 434 -29.72 37.27 57.53
CA GLN A 434 -30.02 37.72 58.89
C GLN A 434 -31.21 36.98 59.50
N HIS A 435 -31.26 36.98 60.82
CA HIS A 435 -32.43 36.55 61.60
C HIS A 435 -33.02 37.73 62.38
N TYR A 436 -34.26 37.58 62.83
CA TYR A 436 -35.00 38.63 63.53
C TYR A 436 -35.30 38.23 64.98
N THR A 437 -34.93 39.09 65.93
CA THR A 437 -35.31 38.97 67.34
C THR A 437 -36.54 39.81 67.72
N ALA A 438 -36.93 40.74 66.84
CA ALA A 438 -38.23 41.41 66.86
C ALA A 438 -38.85 41.36 65.45
N ASN A 439 -40.18 41.23 65.36
CA ASN A 439 -40.87 41.02 64.08
C ASN A 439 -40.59 42.14 63.07
N PRO A 440 -40.19 41.81 61.84
CA PRO A 440 -40.15 42.78 60.77
C PRO A 440 -41.55 43.10 60.25
N THR A 441 -41.70 44.28 59.66
CA THR A 441 -42.72 44.55 58.65
C THR A 441 -42.38 43.73 57.41
N VAL A 442 -43.21 42.72 57.14
CA VAL A 442 -42.97 41.77 56.05
C VAL A 442 -43.16 42.40 54.68
N GLY A 443 -42.32 42.02 53.73
CA GLY A 443 -42.48 42.39 52.32
C GLY A 443 -43.66 41.67 51.65
N THR A 444 -43.89 41.98 50.37
CA THR A 444 -44.95 41.42 49.54
C THR A 444 -44.67 39.95 49.26
N LEU A 445 -45.62 39.09 49.64
CA LEU A 445 -45.53 37.66 49.39
C LEU A 445 -45.64 37.36 47.88
N VAL A 446 -44.70 36.60 47.35
CA VAL A 446 -44.82 35.98 46.02
C VAL A 446 -45.52 34.63 46.14
N GLY A 447 -45.07 33.80 47.09
CA GLY A 447 -45.68 32.49 47.32
C GLY A 447 -44.99 31.69 48.42
N ARG A 448 -45.67 30.61 48.84
CA ARG A 448 -45.12 29.59 49.74
C ARG A 448 -44.40 28.55 48.90
N ILE A 449 -43.13 28.31 49.18
CA ILE A 449 -42.29 27.32 48.50
C ILE A 449 -42.48 25.95 49.14
N ASP A 450 -42.52 25.93 50.48
CA ASP A 450 -42.68 24.71 51.26
C ASP A 450 -43.39 25.02 52.58
N ALA A 451 -44.01 24.00 53.16
CA ALA A 451 -44.71 24.09 54.43
C ALA A 451 -44.47 22.83 55.24
N TYR A 452 -44.00 23.02 56.47
CA TYR A 452 -43.94 21.97 57.46
C TYR A 452 -45.02 22.20 58.50
N ARG A 453 -45.77 21.15 58.81
CA ARG A 453 -46.66 21.07 59.97
C ARG A 453 -46.33 19.80 60.72
N GLY A 454 -45.89 19.95 61.96
CA GLY A 454 -45.51 18.79 62.77
C GLY A 454 -45.06 19.17 64.16
N ILE A 455 -44.50 18.21 64.87
CA ILE A 455 -44.09 18.38 66.26
C ILE A 455 -42.75 19.10 66.31
N ILE A 456 -42.73 20.27 66.95
CA ILE A 456 -41.50 20.89 67.44
C ILE A 456 -41.18 20.25 68.80
N PRO A 457 -40.05 19.54 68.94
CA PRO A 457 -39.73 18.80 70.15
C PRO A 457 -39.38 19.71 71.33
N ALA A 458 -39.40 19.14 72.54
CA ALA A 458 -38.97 19.82 73.75
C ALA A 458 -37.45 20.01 73.78
N SER A 459 -36.96 21.06 74.45
CA SER A 459 -35.55 21.48 74.42
C SER A 459 -34.56 20.49 75.07
N ALA A 460 -35.03 19.55 75.89
CA ALA A 460 -34.18 18.51 76.49
C ALA A 460 -33.89 17.33 75.54
N THR A 461 -34.50 17.30 74.35
CA THR A 461 -34.30 16.22 73.36
C THR A 461 -33.16 16.59 72.42
N LEU A 462 -32.17 15.70 72.25
CA LEU A 462 -31.14 15.83 71.21
C LEU A 462 -31.82 15.84 69.83
N ILE A 463 -31.80 16.99 69.16
CA ILE A 463 -32.25 17.07 67.76
C ILE A 463 -31.05 16.80 66.86
N ASN A 464 -30.98 15.59 66.30
CA ASN A 464 -29.98 15.27 65.29
C ASN A 464 -30.48 15.48 63.85
N ASN A 465 -31.78 15.74 63.67
CA ASN A 465 -32.38 15.87 62.34
C ASN A 465 -33.12 17.21 62.20
N PRO A 466 -32.83 18.03 61.17
CA PRO A 466 -33.59 19.25 60.93
C PRO A 466 -35.07 18.96 60.65
N ILE A 467 -35.93 19.85 61.13
CA ILE A 467 -37.38 19.82 60.91
C ILE A 467 -37.70 20.05 59.43
N ILE A 468 -36.94 20.95 58.78
CA ILE A 468 -36.98 21.16 57.34
C ILE A 468 -35.59 20.87 56.80
N ASN A 469 -35.48 19.98 55.82
CA ASN A 469 -34.24 19.69 55.09
C ASN A 469 -34.53 19.75 53.60
N ARG A 470 -34.24 20.88 52.97
CA ARG A 470 -34.46 21.07 51.53
C ARG A 470 -33.15 21.35 50.82
N THR A 471 -32.85 20.51 49.86
CA THR A 471 -31.82 20.75 48.84
C THR A 471 -32.53 21.10 47.54
N TYR A 472 -31.97 22.05 46.80
CA TYR A 472 -32.44 22.49 45.50
C TYR A 472 -31.32 22.32 44.47
N GLY A 473 -31.67 21.87 43.27
CA GLY A 473 -30.68 21.64 42.19
C GLY A 473 -29.94 20.30 42.25
N ASP A 474 -30.24 19.45 43.23
CA ASP A 474 -29.81 18.03 43.30
C ASP A 474 -30.57 17.11 42.32
N ARG A 475 -31.63 17.65 41.70
CA ARG A 475 -32.45 17.04 40.66
C ARG A 475 -32.44 17.97 39.43
N PRO A 476 -33.04 17.58 38.29
CA PRO A 476 -33.31 18.46 37.14
C PRO A 476 -34.30 19.61 37.45
N GLY A 477 -34.28 20.13 38.67
CA GLY A 477 -35.08 21.24 39.15
C GLY A 477 -34.24 22.50 39.31
N SER A 478 -34.92 23.63 39.45
CA SER A 478 -34.27 24.93 39.64
C SER A 478 -34.03 25.25 41.12
N ALA A 479 -32.94 25.96 41.40
CA ALA A 479 -32.72 26.63 42.68
C ALA A 479 -33.73 27.77 42.89
N ILE A 480 -33.90 28.21 44.15
CA ILE A 480 -34.62 29.46 44.42
C ILE A 480 -33.71 30.62 44.03
N VAL A 481 -34.14 31.44 43.07
CA VAL A 481 -33.35 32.55 42.52
C VAL A 481 -33.85 33.88 43.08
N LEU A 482 -32.92 34.73 43.54
CA LEU A 482 -33.16 36.13 43.92
C LEU A 482 -32.33 37.04 43.01
N ARG A 483 -32.98 37.95 42.27
CA ARG A 483 -32.35 38.76 41.20
C ARG A 483 -32.11 40.22 41.56
N GLY A 484 -32.42 40.64 42.78
CA GLY A 484 -32.22 42.01 43.24
C GLY A 484 -32.33 42.13 44.74
N THR A 485 -31.98 43.29 45.28
CA THR A 485 -32.01 43.55 46.73
C THR A 485 -33.40 43.53 47.33
N THR A 486 -34.47 43.63 46.53
CA THR A 486 -35.85 43.59 47.03
C THR A 486 -36.39 42.17 47.14
N GLU A 487 -35.81 41.21 46.43
CA GLU A 487 -36.25 39.82 46.50
C GLU A 487 -35.63 39.12 47.71
N LEU A 488 -36.44 38.35 48.44
CA LEU A 488 -35.92 37.56 49.55
C LEU A 488 -36.61 36.21 49.68
N PHE A 489 -35.87 35.28 50.24
CA PHE A 489 -36.35 34.03 50.79
C PHE A 489 -36.51 34.18 52.30
N ALA A 490 -37.57 33.61 52.88
CA ALA A 490 -37.83 33.71 54.31
C ALA A 490 -38.26 32.38 54.94
N VAL A 491 -37.83 32.16 56.18
CA VAL A 491 -38.44 31.19 57.10
C VAL A 491 -39.48 31.93 57.93
N ASN A 492 -40.72 31.46 57.93
CA ASN A 492 -41.86 32.17 58.52
C ASN A 492 -42.68 31.27 59.47
N LEU A 493 -43.17 31.85 60.57
CA LEU A 493 -43.97 31.15 61.60
C LEU A 493 -45.45 31.54 61.59
N ASN A 494 -45.94 32.16 60.50
CA ASN A 494 -47.34 32.49 60.23
C ASN A 494 -48.05 33.23 61.37
N SER A 495 -47.34 34.18 61.99
CA SER A 495 -47.82 35.00 63.11
C SER A 495 -48.15 34.19 64.37
N VAL A 496 -47.51 33.02 64.56
CA VAL A 496 -47.67 32.17 65.75
C VAL A 496 -46.54 32.43 66.75
N THR A 497 -46.86 32.43 68.04
CA THR A 497 -45.85 32.43 69.11
C THR A 497 -45.42 31.00 69.40
N VAL A 498 -44.14 30.68 69.17
CA VAL A 498 -43.54 29.43 69.64
C VAL A 498 -42.91 29.69 71.01
N THR A 499 -43.68 29.48 72.08
CA THR A 499 -43.25 29.76 73.45
C THR A 499 -42.00 28.96 73.83
N GLY A 500 -40.96 29.67 74.29
CA GLY A 500 -39.65 29.06 74.57
C GLY A 500 -38.97 28.49 73.32
N GLY A 501 -39.36 28.95 72.12
CA GLY A 501 -38.83 28.51 70.85
C GLY A 501 -37.36 28.88 70.70
N SER A 502 -36.55 27.94 70.23
CA SER A 502 -35.15 28.14 69.87
C SER A 502 -34.92 27.60 68.47
N PHE A 503 -34.40 28.43 67.57
CA PHE A 503 -34.25 28.13 66.16
C PHE A 503 -32.78 28.18 65.75
N ILE A 504 -32.38 27.24 64.89
CA ILE A 504 -31.13 27.30 64.14
C ILE A 504 -31.49 27.14 62.67
N VAL A 505 -31.04 28.08 61.85
CA VAL A 505 -31.24 28.02 60.39
C VAL A 505 -29.88 27.94 59.72
N GLN A 506 -29.72 26.97 58.83
CA GLN A 506 -28.57 26.84 57.95
C GLN A 506 -29.02 27.03 56.51
N VAL A 507 -28.24 27.77 55.73
CA VAL A 507 -28.50 28.01 54.31
C VAL A 507 -27.21 27.92 53.52
N GLU A 508 -27.32 27.40 52.31
CA GLU A 508 -26.25 27.35 51.32
C GLU A 508 -26.74 28.00 50.02
N TRP A 509 -25.89 28.82 49.40
CA TRP A 509 -26.21 29.52 48.16
C TRP A 509 -24.98 29.73 47.28
N THR A 510 -25.25 30.05 46.02
CA THR A 510 -24.24 30.52 45.06
C THR A 510 -24.51 31.95 44.62
N GLU A 511 -23.45 32.66 44.24
CA GLU A 511 -23.52 34.01 43.66
C GLU A 511 -22.89 34.02 42.26
N GLU A 512 -23.64 34.54 41.26
CA GLU A 512 -23.19 34.69 39.87
C GLU A 512 -23.28 36.14 39.38
#